data_AF-A0A0R1RFC9-F1
#
_entry.id   AF-A0A0R1RFC9-F1
#
_cell.length_a   1.000
_cell.length_b   1.000
_cell.length_c   1.000
_cell.angle_alpha   90.00
_cell.angle_beta   90.00
_cell.angle_gamma   90.00
#
_symmetry.space_group_name_H-M   'P 1'
#
loop_
_entity.id
_entity.type
_entity.pdbx_description
1 polymer ?
#
loop_
_entity_poly.entity_id
_entity_poly.type
_entity_poly.pdbx_seq_one_letter_code
_entity_poly.pdbx_strand_id
1 'polypeptide(L)' 'MSYQQVYTWVRKYEKDGINALQDRRGKRLNREPEELSEKERLELRIKELEERNDFLETREDLAKKLREIQRRNQ' A
#
# COMPACT_ATOMS: atom_id res chain seq x y z
N MET A 1 -7.38 27.32 -17.21
CA MET A 1 -6.70 26.27 -18.02
C MET A 1 -5.72 26.96 -18.95
N SER A 2 -4.42 26.69 -18.83
CA SER A 2 -3.37 27.38 -19.61
C SER A 2 -2.97 26.55 -20.83
N TYR A 3 -2.69 27.23 -21.96
CA TYR A 3 -2.17 26.62 -23.19
C TYR A 3 -0.93 25.74 -22.95
N GLN A 4 -0.07 26.15 -22.01
CA GLN A 4 1.12 25.40 -21.62
C GLN A 4 0.79 24.01 -21.05
N GLN A 5 -0.33 23.87 -20.34
CA GLN A 5 -0.78 22.59 -19.79
C GLN A 5 -1.24 21.66 -20.91
N VAL A 6 -2.02 22.18 -21.87
CA VAL A 6 -2.51 21.44 -23.03
C VAL A 6 -1.35 20.98 -23.90
N TYR A 7 -0.39 21.87 -24.19
CA TYR A 7 0.81 21.53 -24.96
C TYR A 7 1.62 20.40 -24.31
N THR A 8 1.79 20.46 -22.98
CA THR A 8 2.49 19.42 -22.23
C THR A 8 1.77 18.07 -22.31
N TRP A 9 0.44 18.05 -22.28
CA TRP A 9 -0.34 16.81 -22.43
C TRP A 9 -0.23 16.22 -23.82
N VAL A 10 -0.36 17.03 -24.87
CA VAL A 10 -0.22 16.57 -26.26
C VAL A 10 1.14 15.89 -26.46
N ARG A 11 2.23 16.52 -26.00
CA ARG A 11 3.58 15.95 -26.11
C ARG A 11 3.76 14.64 -25.33
N LYS A 12 3.14 14.52 -24.15
CA LYS A 12 3.18 13.27 -23.36
C LYS A 12 2.40 12.15 -24.05
N TYR A 13 1.24 12.48 -24.61
CA TYR A 13 0.41 11.53 -25.34
C TYR A 13 1.09 11.02 -26.60
N GLU A 14 1.69 11.91 -27.39
CA GLU A 14 2.43 11.52 -28.61
C GLU A 14 3.58 10.55 -28.30
N LYS A 15 4.21 10.69 -27.14
CA LYS A 15 5.40 9.92 -26.77
C LYS A 15 5.06 8.56 -26.16
N ASP A 16 4.18 8.56 -25.16
CA ASP A 16 3.97 7.41 -24.26
C ASP A 16 2.50 6.93 -24.29
N GLY A 17 1.70 7.45 -25.22
CA GLY A 17 0.30 7.09 -25.41
C GLY A 17 -0.63 7.56 -24.30
N ILE A 18 -1.85 7.02 -24.29
CA ILE A 18 -2.91 7.43 -23.36
C ILE A 18 -2.57 7.16 -21.89
N ASN A 19 -1.75 6.14 -21.61
CA ASN A 19 -1.35 5.75 -20.25
C ASN A 19 -0.50 6.82 -19.54
N ALA A 20 0.20 7.67 -20.29
CA ALA A 20 1.02 8.75 -19.73
C ALA A 20 0.23 10.01 -19.34
N LEU A 21 -1.05 10.09 -19.76
CA LEU A 21 -1.97 11.14 -19.33
C LEU A 21 -2.77 10.76 -18.08
N GLN A 22 -2.62 9.53 -17.58
CA GLN A 22 -3.33 9.07 -16.41
C GLN A 22 -2.89 9.86 -15.16
N ASP A 23 -3.83 10.50 -14.45
CA ASP A 23 -3.53 11.18 -13.19
C ASP A 23 -3.26 10.14 -12.10
N ARG A 24 -2.04 10.18 -11.55
CA ARG A 24 -1.51 9.25 -10.53
C ARG A 24 -1.35 9.90 -9.16
N ARG A 25 -1.79 11.15 -8.99
CA ARG A 25 -1.74 11.81 -7.68
C ARG A 25 -2.65 11.08 -6.68
N GLY A 26 -2.14 10.82 -5.48
CA GLY A 26 -2.84 10.07 -4.42
C GLY A 26 -2.91 8.54 -4.61
N LYS A 27 -2.43 8.00 -5.74
CA LYS A 27 -2.52 6.57 -6.04
C LYS A 27 -1.24 5.84 -5.66
N ARG A 28 -1.07 5.55 -4.37
CA ARG A 28 -0.21 4.45 -3.92
C ARG A 28 -0.84 3.07 -4.21
N LEU A 29 -2.09 3.01 -4.69
CA LEU A 29 -2.91 1.79 -4.68
C LEU A 29 -3.66 1.46 -5.99
N ASN A 30 -3.25 2.01 -7.14
CA ASN A 30 -3.90 1.71 -8.43
C ASN A 30 -2.87 1.39 -9.53
N ARG A 31 -1.92 0.51 -9.24
CA ARG A 31 -1.34 -0.30 -10.30
C ARG A 31 -2.16 -1.58 -10.35
N GLU A 32 -2.66 -1.93 -11.54
CA GLU A 32 -3.21 -3.26 -11.75
C GLU A 32 -2.17 -4.30 -11.29
N PRO A 33 -2.55 -5.44 -10.74
CA PRO A 33 -1.63 -6.51 -10.35
C PRO A 33 -0.60 -6.78 -11.45
N GLU A 34 -1.01 -6.78 -12.71
CA GLU A 34 -0.18 -6.97 -13.91
C GLU A 34 0.92 -5.91 -14.11
N GLU A 35 0.78 -4.70 -13.57
CA GLU A 35 1.78 -3.62 -13.66
C GLU A 35 2.76 -3.58 -12.48
N LEU A 36 2.52 -4.38 -11.43
CA LEU A 36 3.44 -4.52 -10.30
C LEU A 36 4.55 -5.49 -10.67
N SER A 37 5.80 -5.03 -10.55
CA SER A 37 6.96 -5.93 -10.62
C SER A 37 6.85 -7.01 -9.53
N GLU A 38 7.39 -8.20 -9.78
CA GLU A 38 7.45 -9.27 -8.77
C GLU A 38 8.01 -8.78 -7.42
N LYS A 39 9.02 -7.89 -7.47
CA LYS A 39 9.60 -7.26 -6.29
C LYS A 39 8.59 -6.42 -5.50
N GLU A 40 7.79 -5.62 -6.19
CA GLU A 40 6.78 -4.75 -5.56
C GLU A 40 5.66 -5.59 -4.94
N ARG A 41 5.25 -6.69 -5.59
CA ARG A 41 4.29 -7.64 -5.03
C ARG A 41 4.82 -8.31 -3.76
N LEU A 42 6.09 -8.70 -3.76
CA LEU A 42 6.75 -9.29 -2.60
C LEU A 42 6.86 -8.28 -1.44
N GLU A 43 7.23 -7.03 -1.71
CA GLU A 43 7.28 -5.97 -0.70
C GLU A 43 5.90 -5.72 -0.07
N LEU A 44 4.83 -5.68 -0.88
CA LEU A 44 3.46 -5.58 -0.36
C LEU A 44 3.08 -6.78 0.51
N ARG A 45 3.46 -7.99 0.10
CA ARG A 45 3.18 -9.20 0.86
C ARG A 45 3.95 -9.24 2.18
N ILE A 46 5.20 -8.80 2.19
CA ILE A 46 6.01 -8.68 3.41
C ILE A 46 5.33 -7.72 4.38
N LYS A 47 4.94 -6.53 3.90
CA LYS A 47 4.25 -5.53 4.71
C LYS A 47 2.94 -6.05 5.31
N GLU A 48 2.14 -6.77 4.54
CA GLU A 48 0.90 -7.40 5.02
C GLU A 48 1.20 -8.46 6.11
N LEU A 49 2.25 -9.25 5.94
CA LEU A 49 2.65 -10.27 6.91
C LEU A 49 3.22 -9.65 8.19
N GLU A 50 3.98 -8.57 8.10
CA GLU A 50 4.47 -7.80 9.25
C GLU A 50 3.31 -7.25 10.08
N GLU A 51 2.34 -6.58 9.43
CA GLU A 51 1.14 -6.06 10.10
C GLU A 51 0.33 -7.18 10.78
N ARG A 52 0.23 -8.36 10.14
CA ARG A 52 -0.41 -9.55 10.72
C ARG A 52 0.34 -10.06 11.93
N ASN A 53 1.68 -10.08 11.88
CA ASN A 53 2.50 -10.57 12.97
C ASN A 53 2.42 -9.64 14.19
N ASP A 54 2.55 -8.34 13.98
CA ASP A 54 2.42 -7.31 15.04
C ASP A 54 1.07 -7.42 15.77
N PHE A 55 -0.01 -7.64 15.01
CA PHE A 55 -1.33 -7.86 15.58
C PHE A 55 -1.40 -9.14 16.44
N LEU A 56 -0.79 -10.23 15.97
CA LEU A 56 -0.79 -11.51 16.70
C LEU A 56 0.04 -11.43 17.97
N GLU A 57 1.21 -10.79 17.94
CA GLU A 57 2.06 -10.56 19.11
C GLU A 57 1.31 -9.75 20.17
N THR A 58 0.68 -8.64 19.76
CA THR A 58 -0.14 -7.81 20.64
C THR A 58 -1.28 -8.62 21.28
N ARG A 59 -1.94 -9.49 20.49
CA ARG A 59 -3.01 -10.35 20.98
C ARG A 59 -2.50 -11.39 21.98
N GLU A 60 -1.33 -11.96 21.75
CA GLU A 60 -0.70 -12.91 22.67
C GLU A 60 -0.33 -12.25 24.00
N ASP A 61 0.25 -11.06 23.95
CA ASP A 61 0.63 -10.30 25.13
C ASP A 61 -0.57 -9.89 25.97
N LEU A 62 -1.66 -9.46 25.31
CA LEU A 62 -2.93 -9.21 25.98
C LEU A 62 -3.46 -10.49 26.67
N ALA A 63 -3.38 -11.64 26.02
CA ALA A 63 -3.80 -12.91 26.61
C ALA A 63 -2.91 -13.34 27.80
N LYS A 64 -1.61 -13.06 27.77
CA LYS A 64 -0.70 -13.27 28.92
C LYS A 64 -1.09 -12.37 30.10
N LYS A 65 -1.35 -11.08 29.84
CA LYS A 65 -1.76 -10.11 30.86
C LYS A 65 -3.10 -10.48 31.50
N LEU A 66 -4.06 -10.95 30.72
CA LEU A 66 -5.34 -11.42 31.25
C LEU A 66 -5.16 -12.60 32.20
N ARG A 67 -4.35 -13.60 31.82
CA ARG A 67 -4.01 -14.75 32.67
C ARG A 67 -3.25 -14.36 33.95
N GLU A 68 -2.44 -13.31 33.90
CA GLU A 68 -1.74 -12.76 35.06
C GLU A 68 -2.74 -12.14 36.06
N ILE A 69 -3.69 -11.33 35.58
CA ILE A 69 -4.73 -10.71 36.41
C ILE A 69 -5.63 -11.77 37.06
N GLN A 70 -6.09 -12.76 36.28
CA GLN A 70 -6.91 -13.85 36.81
C GLN A 70 -6.22 -14.60 37.95
N ARG A 71 -4.91 -14.87 37.83
CA ARG A 71 -4.12 -15.52 38.89
C ARG A 71 -3.93 -14.67 40.14
N ARG A 72 -3.94 -13.34 40.03
CA ARG A 72 -3.82 -12.43 41.19
C ARG A 72 -5.13 -12.25 41.95
N ASN A 73 -6.25 -12.40 41.25
CA ASN A 73 -7.59 -12.26 41.83
C ASN A 73 -8.14 -13.56 42.43
N GLN A 74 -7.35 -14.63 42.41
CA GLN A 74 -7.67 -15.96 42.91
C GLN A 74 -6.85 -16.24 44.17
#